data_AF-A0A6N0NWE9-F1
#
_entry.id   AF-A0A6N0NWE9-F1
#
_cell.length_a   1.000
_cell.length_b   1.000
_cell.length_c   1.000
_cell.angle_alpha   90.00
_cell.angle_beta   90.00
_cell.angle_gamma   90.00
#
_symmetry.space_group_name_H-M   'P 1'
#
loop_
_entity.id
_entity.type
_entity.pdbx_description
1 polymer ?
#
loop_
_entity_poly.entity_id
_entity_poly.type
_entity_poly.pdbx_seq_one_letter_code
_entity_poly.pdbx_strand_id
1 'polypeptide(L)'
;MSFSKFIADVSESVFDHYGDKLKALAIFPSDPILMLIILEDVDSISFLARGQIFNHFYKKQRNKTEYRKFIVDNQSDPPVIGLILSPGEVGHFYPIVISTITFGYVVYDPDKILDIKNWKAIEDMGIKFIDLKNIKKGEVLEL
;
A
#
# COMPACT_ATOMS: atom_id res chain seq x y z
N MET A 1 22.60 -5.36 -1.49
CA MET A 1 21.44 -4.84 -0.73
C MET A 1 20.35 -5.90 -0.75
N SER A 2 19.59 -6.11 0.34
CA SER A 2 18.45 -7.04 0.32
C SER A 2 17.19 -6.34 -0.22
N PHE A 3 16.22 -7.12 -0.70
CA PHE A 3 14.93 -6.60 -1.14
C PHE A 3 14.16 -5.91 0.00
N SER A 4 14.25 -6.43 1.23
CA SER A 4 13.69 -5.78 2.42
C SER A 4 14.31 -4.40 2.68
N LYS A 5 15.63 -4.25 2.49
CA LYS A 5 16.31 -2.95 2.61
C LYS A 5 15.82 -1.97 1.55
N PHE A 6 15.57 -2.42 0.31
CA PHE A 6 14.99 -1.54 -0.70
C PHE A 6 13.61 -1.00 -0.31
N ILE A 7 12.72 -1.87 0.19
CA ILE A 7 11.37 -1.46 0.60
C ILE A 7 11.45 -0.47 1.77
N ALA A 8 12.36 -0.70 2.72
CA ALA A 8 12.64 0.22 3.80
C ALA A 8 13.11 1.59 3.28
N ASP A 9 14.11 1.62 2.39
CA ASP A 9 14.63 2.85 1.78
C ASP A 9 13.54 3.63 1.00
N VAL A 10 12.64 2.93 0.30
CA VAL A 10 11.49 3.57 -0.38
C VAL A 10 10.53 4.14 0.64
N SER A 11 10.17 3.37 1.68
CA SER A 11 9.24 3.80 2.73
C SER A 11 9.75 5.03 3.47
N GLU A 12 11.03 5.03 3.84
CA GLU A 12 11.71 6.16 4.48
C GLU A 12 11.71 7.39 3.57
N SER A 13 12.02 7.24 2.28
CA SER A 13 11.99 8.39 1.36
C SER A 13 10.59 8.95 1.12
N VAL A 14 9.54 8.14 1.24
CA VAL A 14 8.15 8.61 1.18
C VAL A 14 7.82 9.36 2.48
N PHE A 15 8.17 8.79 3.62
CA PHE A 15 7.99 9.40 4.95
C PHE A 15 8.69 10.76 5.04
N ASP A 16 9.98 10.83 4.69
CA ASP A 16 10.77 12.06 4.73
C ASP A 16 10.23 13.17 3.83
N HIS A 17 9.63 12.80 2.69
CA HIS A 17 9.14 13.77 1.71
C HIS A 17 7.78 14.33 2.08
N TYR A 18 6.87 13.48 2.57
CA TYR A 18 5.49 13.87 2.86
C TYR A 18 5.26 14.27 4.31
N GLY A 19 6.08 13.78 5.25
CA GLY A 19 5.96 14.06 6.68
C GLY A 19 4.52 13.87 7.16
N ASP A 20 3.95 14.94 7.71
CA ASP A 20 2.59 14.95 8.28
C ASP A 20 1.48 14.68 7.26
N LYS A 21 1.75 14.78 5.95
CA LYS A 21 0.78 14.42 4.90
C LYS A 21 0.68 12.91 4.67
N LEU A 22 1.68 12.14 5.09
CA LEU A 22 1.60 10.69 5.09
C LEU A 22 0.75 10.27 6.29
N LYS A 23 -0.37 9.62 6.02
CA LYS A 23 -1.32 9.17 7.05
C LYS A 23 -1.14 7.70 7.41
N ALA A 24 -0.80 6.87 6.43
CA ALA A 24 -0.43 5.49 6.67
C ALA A 24 0.41 4.90 5.53
N LEU A 25 1.17 3.86 5.85
CA LEU A 25 1.94 3.06 4.91
C LEU A 25 1.85 1.58 5.31
N ALA A 26 1.47 0.73 4.36
CA ALA A 26 1.39 -0.71 4.56
C ALA A 26 1.94 -1.46 3.35
N ILE A 27 2.41 -2.68 3.59
CA ILE A 27 3.01 -3.54 2.57
C ILE A 27 2.23 -4.84 2.49
N PHE A 28 1.77 -5.20 1.30
CA PHE A 28 1.22 -6.53 1.04
C PHE A 28 2.28 -7.38 0.31
N PRO A 29 2.72 -8.51 0.90
CA PRO A 29 3.78 -9.35 0.35
C PRO A 29 3.27 -10.23 -0.80
N SER A 30 2.85 -9.61 -1.89
CA SER A 30 2.49 -10.27 -3.16
C SER A 30 3.68 -10.31 -4.13
N ASP A 31 3.50 -10.96 -5.28
CA ASP A 31 4.43 -10.85 -6.42
C ASP A 31 3.69 -10.25 -7.62
N PRO A 32 3.88 -8.95 -7.93
CA PRO A 32 4.80 -7.99 -7.30
C PRO A 32 4.35 -7.51 -5.92
N ILE A 33 5.27 -7.04 -5.06
CA ILE A 33 4.94 -6.46 -3.75
C ILE A 33 4.15 -5.19 -3.94
N LEU A 34 3.08 -5.03 -3.17
CA LEU A 34 2.29 -3.81 -3.14
C LEU A 34 2.65 -2.97 -1.92
N MET A 35 2.98 -1.70 -2.14
CA MET A 35 3.07 -0.66 -1.13
C MET A 35 1.80 0.19 -1.18
N LEU A 36 0.96 0.07 -0.16
CA LEU A 36 -0.19 0.94 0.05
C LEU A 36 0.27 2.19 0.81
N ILE A 37 0.04 3.37 0.22
CA ILE A 37 0.44 4.66 0.78
C ILE A 37 -0.80 5.53 0.88
N ILE A 38 -1.12 6.00 2.09
CA ILE A 38 -2.25 6.90 2.32
C ILE A 38 -1.72 8.32 2.50
N LEU A 39 -2.09 9.22 1.58
CA LEU A 39 -1.63 10.61 1.55
C LEU A 39 -2.80 11.59 1.62
N GLU A 40 -2.66 12.68 2.37
CA GLU A 40 -3.58 13.81 2.28
C GLU A 40 -3.47 14.57 0.95
N ASP A 41 -4.54 15.27 0.58
CA ASP A 41 -4.65 16.15 -0.60
C ASP A 41 -4.50 15.46 -1.97
N VAL A 42 -4.65 14.13 -2.05
CA VAL A 42 -4.53 13.38 -3.32
C VAL A 42 -5.87 13.10 -4.01
N ASP A 43 -7.01 13.46 -3.40
CA ASP A 43 -8.36 13.21 -3.95
C ASP A 43 -8.56 13.77 -5.35
N SER A 44 -7.99 14.96 -5.62
CA SER A 44 -8.07 15.64 -6.92
C SER A 44 -7.03 15.14 -7.94
N ILE A 45 -6.07 14.33 -7.51
CA ILE A 45 -5.00 13.81 -8.36
C ILE A 45 -5.48 12.52 -9.01
N SER A 46 -5.41 12.43 -10.33
CA SER A 46 -5.81 11.24 -11.06
C SER A 46 -4.97 10.01 -10.65
N PHE A 47 -5.58 8.83 -10.71
CA PHE A 47 -4.92 7.57 -10.37
C PHE A 47 -3.59 7.35 -11.13
N LEU A 48 -3.54 7.73 -12.40
CA LEU A 48 -2.31 7.64 -13.21
C LEU A 48 -1.20 8.57 -12.70
N ALA A 49 -1.55 9.80 -12.32
CA ALA A 49 -0.59 10.76 -11.77
C ALA A 49 -0.09 10.31 -10.39
N ARG A 50 -0.95 9.69 -9.58
CA ARG A 50 -0.55 9.05 -8.32
C ARG A 50 0.47 7.92 -8.54
N GLY A 51 0.31 7.13 -9.60
CA GLY A 51 1.35 6.16 -10.00
C GLY A 51 2.71 6.82 -10.33
N GLN A 52 2.70 8.02 -10.92
CA GLN A 52 3.94 8.78 -11.17
C GLN A 52 4.59 9.28 -9.88
N ILE A 53 3.79 9.66 -8.88
CA ILE A 53 4.28 10.02 -7.55
C ILE A 53 5.08 8.86 -6.95
N PHE A 54 4.52 7.65 -6.92
CA PHE A 54 5.27 6.48 -6.42
C PHE A 54 6.54 6.22 -7.23
N ASN A 55 6.42 6.28 -8.57
CA ASN A 55 7.56 6.05 -9.47
C ASN A 55 8.72 7.03 -9.24
N HIS A 56 8.45 8.26 -8.77
CA HIS A 56 9.48 9.21 -8.38
C HIS A 56 10.37 8.64 -7.26
N PHE A 57 9.77 8.12 -6.18
CA PHE A 57 10.50 7.54 -5.05
C PHE A 57 11.21 6.25 -5.44
N TYR A 58 10.53 5.38 -6.19
CA TYR A 58 11.13 4.14 -6.71
C TYR A 58 12.40 4.44 -7.54
N LYS A 59 12.31 5.38 -8.49
CA LYS A 59 13.44 5.77 -9.35
C LYS A 59 14.58 6.45 -8.57
N LYS A 60 14.26 7.25 -7.55
CA LYS A 60 15.25 7.87 -6.68
C LYS A 60 16.12 6.80 -6.01
N GLN A 61 15.52 5.74 -5.49
CA GLN A 61 16.26 4.61 -4.91
C GLN A 61 17.02 3.81 -5.98
N ARG A 62 16.42 3.63 -7.17
CA ARG A 62 17.06 2.96 -8.30
C ARG A 62 18.39 3.57 -8.74
N ASN A 63 18.54 4.88 -8.56
CA ASN A 63 19.74 5.61 -8.94
C ASN A 63 20.90 5.47 -7.96
N LYS A 64 20.69 4.91 -6.76
CA LYS A 64 21.76 4.63 -5.80
C LYS A 64 22.70 3.54 -6.33
N THR A 65 24.02 3.71 -6.12
CA THR A 65 25.05 2.75 -6.56
C THR A 65 24.81 1.34 -6.02
N GLU A 66 24.33 1.22 -4.77
CA GLU A 66 23.99 -0.07 -4.15
C GLU A 66 22.85 -0.80 -4.88
N TYR A 67 21.90 -0.05 -5.44
CA TYR A 67 20.76 -0.61 -6.15
C TYR A 67 21.13 -1.07 -7.55
N ARG A 68 21.97 -0.29 -8.26
CA ARG A 68 22.50 -0.70 -9.55
C ARG A 68 23.24 -2.04 -9.46
N LYS A 69 24.03 -2.24 -8.39
CA LYS A 69 24.67 -3.54 -8.12
C LYS A 69 23.64 -4.65 -7.91
N PHE A 70 22.60 -4.40 -7.11
CA PHE A 70 21.51 -5.37 -6.92
C PHE A 70 20.86 -5.80 -8.24
N ILE A 71 20.54 -4.86 -9.15
CA ILE A 71 19.94 -5.20 -10.45
C ILE A 71 20.90 -6.05 -11.28
N VAL A 72 22.19 -5.72 -11.31
CA VAL A 72 23.20 -6.49 -12.05
C VAL A 72 23.28 -7.93 -11.51
N ASP A 73 23.25 -8.08 -10.18
CA ASP A 73 23.36 -9.38 -9.51
C ASP A 73 22.09 -10.24 -9.69
N ASN A 74 20.90 -9.62 -9.74
CA ASN A 74 19.61 -10.33 -9.78
C ASN A 74 18.95 -10.34 -11.18
N GLN A 75 19.55 -9.65 -12.16
CA GLN A 75 19.06 -9.49 -13.54
C GLN A 75 17.67 -8.86 -13.68
N SER A 76 17.06 -8.36 -12.60
CA SER A 76 15.75 -7.74 -12.62
C SER A 76 15.64 -6.56 -11.65
N ASP A 77 14.73 -5.65 -11.97
CA ASP A 77 14.28 -4.62 -11.04
C ASP A 77 13.41 -5.28 -9.92
N PRO A 78 13.57 -4.87 -8.66
CA PRO A 78 12.66 -5.17 -7.56
C PRO A 78 11.18 -5.01 -7.92
N PRO A 79 10.37 -6.09 -7.89
CA PRO A 79 8.98 -6.05 -8.30
C PRO A 79 8.13 -5.39 -7.20
N VAL A 80 8.12 -4.05 -7.17
CA VAL A 80 7.35 -3.26 -6.20
C VAL A 80 6.43 -2.30 -6.93
N ILE A 81 5.14 -2.34 -6.59
CA ILE A 81 4.10 -1.43 -7.08
C ILE A 81 3.62 -0.56 -5.92
N GLY A 82 3.40 0.72 -6.17
CA GLY A 82 2.79 1.63 -5.21
C GLY A 82 1.35 1.95 -5.58
N LEU A 83 0.47 1.86 -4.58
CA LEU A 83 -0.91 2.33 -4.65
C LEU A 83 -1.06 3.49 -3.67
N ILE A 84 -1.40 4.67 -4.20
CA ILE A 84 -1.64 5.85 -3.38
C ILE A 84 -3.12 6.14 -3.31
N LEU A 85 -3.65 6.19 -2.10
CA LEU A 85 -5.03 6.55 -1.79
C LEU A 85 -5.08 7.76 -0.88
N SER A 86 -6.20 8.48 -0.89
CA SER A 86 -6.54 9.43 0.15
C SER A 86 -7.12 8.71 1.37
N PRO A 87 -7.16 9.37 2.55
CA PRO A 87 -7.83 8.82 3.72
C PRO A 87 -9.31 8.51 3.47
N GLY A 88 -10.00 9.33 2.66
CA GLY A 88 -11.40 9.10 2.30
C GLY A 88 -11.60 7.82 1.48
N GLU A 89 -10.63 7.47 0.65
CA GLU A 89 -10.70 6.27 -0.19
C GLU A 89 -10.49 4.96 0.60
N VAL A 90 -9.86 5.01 1.78
CA VAL A 90 -9.68 3.83 2.66
C VAL A 90 -11.03 3.27 3.10
N GLY A 91 -12.00 4.14 3.36
CA GLY A 91 -13.36 3.77 3.78
C GLY A 91 -14.20 3.07 2.71
N HIS A 92 -13.73 3.00 1.46
CA HIS A 92 -14.44 2.29 0.38
C HIS A 92 -14.20 0.79 0.37
N PHE A 93 -13.37 0.26 1.29
CA PHE A 93 -13.15 -1.18 1.47
C PHE A 93 -12.77 -1.90 0.18
N TYR A 94 -11.90 -1.29 -0.63
CA TYR A 94 -11.39 -1.95 -1.83
C TYR A 94 -10.72 -3.29 -1.45
N PRO A 95 -10.94 -4.39 -2.21
CA PRO A 95 -10.41 -5.70 -1.84
C PRO A 95 -8.91 -5.72 -1.58
N ILE A 96 -8.15 -4.89 -2.31
CA ILE A 96 -6.71 -4.78 -2.16
C ILE A 96 -6.30 -4.10 -0.84
N VAL A 97 -7.06 -3.11 -0.39
CA VAL A 97 -6.86 -2.42 0.90
C VAL A 97 -7.16 -3.40 2.03
N ILE A 98 -8.29 -4.10 1.97
CA ILE A 98 -8.65 -5.13 2.96
C ILE A 98 -7.57 -6.22 3.04
N SER A 99 -7.13 -6.73 1.89
CA SER A 99 -6.11 -7.78 1.83
C SER A 99 -4.78 -7.30 2.42
N THR A 100 -4.40 -6.04 2.14
CA THR A 100 -3.19 -5.42 2.69
C THR A 100 -3.27 -5.28 4.20
N ILE A 101 -4.41 -4.85 4.74
CA ILE A 101 -4.63 -4.71 6.19
C ILE A 101 -4.64 -6.07 6.89
N THR A 102 -5.20 -7.09 6.24
CA THR A 102 -5.41 -8.42 6.84
C THR A 102 -4.16 -9.28 6.81
N PHE A 103 -3.46 -9.29 5.68
CA PHE A 103 -2.38 -10.24 5.38
C PHE A 103 -1.03 -9.55 5.16
N GLY A 104 -1.01 -8.21 5.14
CA GLY A 104 0.20 -7.43 4.99
C GLY A 104 0.79 -6.97 6.32
N TYR A 105 1.69 -6.00 6.22
CA TYR A 105 2.41 -5.40 7.33
C TYR A 105 2.15 -3.90 7.33
N VAL A 106 1.62 -3.36 8.43
CA VAL A 106 1.51 -1.92 8.63
C VAL A 106 2.87 -1.39 9.09
N VAL A 107 3.46 -0.51 8.30
CA VAL A 107 4.77 0.11 8.57
C VAL A 107 4.59 1.40 9.36
N TYR A 108 3.53 2.15 9.05
CA TYR A 108 3.23 3.44 9.66
C TYR A 108 1.71 3.67 9.65
N ASP A 109 1.12 3.99 10.80
CA ASP A 109 -0.31 4.33 10.93
C ASP A 109 -0.58 4.99 12.30
N PRO A 110 -0.12 6.24 12.51
CA PRO A 110 -0.25 6.93 13.80
C PRO A 110 -1.70 7.16 14.23
N ASP A 111 -2.58 7.44 13.26
CA ASP A 111 -3.98 7.77 13.47
C ASP A 111 -4.90 6.54 13.43
N LYS A 112 -4.33 5.35 13.22
CA LYS A 112 -5.04 4.07 13.15
C LYS A 112 -6.12 4.03 12.07
N ILE A 113 -5.88 4.71 10.94
CA ILE A 113 -6.84 4.74 9.82
C ILE A 113 -6.95 3.39 9.10
N LEU A 114 -5.97 2.50 9.28
CA LEU A 114 -5.99 1.13 8.77
C LEU A 114 -6.51 0.11 9.80
N ASP A 115 -6.80 0.52 11.05
CA ASP A 115 -7.43 -0.33 12.08
C ASP A 115 -8.94 -0.46 11.84
N ILE A 116 -9.29 -1.15 10.75
CA ILE A 116 -10.68 -1.37 10.36
C ILE A 116 -11.24 -2.53 11.19
N LYS A 117 -12.01 -2.21 12.23
CA LYS A 117 -12.67 -3.21 13.11
C LYS A 117 -14.02 -3.74 12.59
N ASN A 118 -14.61 -3.10 11.59
CA ASN A 118 -16.02 -3.32 11.19
C ASN A 118 -16.23 -4.02 9.84
N TRP A 119 -15.21 -4.65 9.25
CA TRP A 119 -15.42 -5.43 8.04
C TRP A 119 -15.90 -6.85 8.41
N LYS A 120 -17.01 -7.30 7.81
CA LYS A 120 -17.61 -8.62 8.03
C LYS A 120 -16.70 -9.71 7.43
N ALA A 121 -15.60 -9.99 8.12
CA ALA A 121 -14.80 -11.17 7.88
C ALA A 121 -15.53 -12.38 8.48
N ILE A 122 -15.77 -13.40 7.68
CA ILE A 122 -16.18 -14.71 8.18
C ILE A 122 -14.92 -15.56 8.30
N GLU A 123 -14.71 -16.14 9.47
CA GLU A 123 -13.63 -17.09 9.71
C GLU A 123 -14.18 -18.50 9.45
N ASP A 124 -13.67 -19.17 8.43
CA ASP A 124 -14.01 -20.57 8.11
C ASP A 124 -12.71 -21.38 7.96
N MET A 125 -12.65 -22.54 8.61
CA MET A 125 -11.47 -23.42 8.62
C MET A 125 -10.13 -22.71 8.93
N GLY A 126 -10.14 -21.68 9.79
CA GLY A 126 -8.93 -20.93 10.18
C GLY A 126 -8.43 -19.94 9.13
N ILE A 127 -9.21 -19.69 8.08
CA ILE A 127 -8.92 -18.70 7.04
C ILE A 127 -9.99 -17.61 7.12
N LYS A 128 -9.56 -16.34 7.17
CA LYS A 128 -10.47 -15.18 7.14
C LYS A 128 -10.89 -14.90 5.69
N PHE A 129 -12.17 -15.05 5.41
CA PHE A 129 -12.78 -14.75 4.13
C PHE A 129 -13.56 -13.44 4.19
N ILE A 130 -13.51 -12.68 3.10
CA ILE A 130 -14.45 -11.59 2.85
C ILE A 130 -15.78 -12.23 2.46
N ASP A 131 -16.82 -12.01 3.26
CA ASP A 131 -18.15 -12.50 2.93
C ASP A 131 -18.82 -11.65 1.85
N LEU A 132 -18.45 -11.94 0.60
CA LEU A 132 -19.08 -11.35 -0.58
C LEU A 132 -20.51 -11.88 -0.81
N LYS A 133 -20.91 -12.98 -0.16
CA LYS A 133 -22.19 -13.66 -0.39
C LYS A 133 -23.36 -12.92 0.27
N ASN A 134 -23.08 -12.20 1.36
CA ASN A 134 -24.06 -11.34 2.05
C ASN A 134 -24.04 -9.87 1.61
N ILE A 135 -23.18 -9.48 0.67
CA ILE A 135 -23.20 -8.14 0.08
C ILE A 135 -24.24 -8.14 -1.06
N LYS A 136 -25.40 -7.51 -0.84
CA LYS A 136 -26.42 -7.42 -1.90
C LYS A 136 -25.93 -6.44 -2.98
N LYS A 137 -26.07 -6.87 -4.24
CA LYS A 137 -25.73 -6.04 -5.42
C LYS A 137 -26.57 -4.75 -5.37
N GLY A 138 -25.92 -3.60 -5.12
CA GLY A 138 -26.59 -2.29 -5.04
C GLY A 138 -26.86 -1.77 -3.63
N GLU A 139 -26.41 -2.44 -2.55
CA GLU A 139 -26.32 -1.80 -1.23
C GLU A 139 -25.22 -0.73 -1.27
N VAL A 140 -25.62 0.54 -1.29
CA VAL A 140 -24.76 1.63 -0.83
C VAL A 140 -24.78 1.55 0.69
N LEU A 141 -23.65 1.17 1.27
CA LEU A 141 -23.46 1.27 2.71
C LEU A 141 -23.37 2.76 3.04
N GLU A 142 -24.41 3.31 3.67
CA GLU A 142 -24.26 4.56 4.41
C GLU A 142 -23.37 4.27 5.62
N LEU A 143 -22.24 4.97 5.66
CA LEU A 143 -21.19 4.90 6.68
C LEU A 143 -21.40 5.98 7.74
#